data_AF-A0A0N9HTG8-F1
#
_entry.id   AF-A0A0N9HTG8-F1
#
_cell.length_a   1.000
_cell.length_b   1.000
_cell.length_c   1.000
_cell.angle_alpha   90.00
_cell.angle_beta   90.00
_cell.angle_gamma   90.00
#
_symmetry.space_group_name_H-M   'P 1'
#
loop_
_entity.id
_entity.type
_entity.pdbx_description
1 polymer ?
#
loop_
_entity_poly.entity_id
_entity_poly.type
_entity_poly.pdbx_seq_one_letter_code
_entity_poly.pdbx_strand_id
1 'polypeptide(L)'
;MKEVWGDTVRTRSPVRISFSALLRVVDDDRYVLFASRTRPGACGPPGGVFKYFAPAARILESLEFQQERIGVQPERARWDLRGLLPASAVREVQKWFLTGAYRETATECLRRELHEELHEVGLAHLAPQASSLAFSHVRTVVEGPHPVHGRPYWQLRRFEVYDMVTDSGDALRLRARLAACGRDDAYPDVISANWDDIAHGRLGKALIAPPSSFLLGPTRLAPDVPPLR
;
A
#
# COMPACT_ATOMS: atom_id res chain seq x y z
N MET A 1 -1.11 -29.17 -14.76
CA MET A 1 -1.58 -28.30 -13.67
C MET A 1 -2.83 -27.59 -14.15
N LYS A 2 -4.01 -27.99 -13.66
CA LYS A 2 -5.29 -27.38 -13.99
C LYS A 2 -5.55 -26.29 -12.94
N GLU A 3 -5.70 -25.05 -13.38
CA GLU A 3 -6.23 -23.98 -12.55
C GLU A 3 -7.65 -24.36 -12.11
N VAL A 4 -7.83 -24.54 -10.81
CA VAL A 4 -9.16 -24.73 -10.21
C VAL A 4 -9.73 -23.33 -9.95
N TRP A 5 -10.33 -22.74 -10.98
CA TRP A 5 -11.32 -21.68 -10.79
C TRP A 5 -12.62 -22.33 -10.34
N GLY A 6 -12.71 -22.63 -9.04
CA GLY A 6 -13.90 -23.19 -8.42
C GLY A 6 -15.05 -22.18 -8.42
N ASP A 7 -16.15 -22.59 -9.04
CA ASP A 7 -17.53 -22.14 -8.93
C ASP A 7 -17.84 -20.64 -8.81
N THR A 8 -18.37 -20.17 -9.95
CA THR A 8 -19.25 -19.03 -10.20
C THR A 8 -20.00 -18.50 -8.97
N VAL A 9 -19.36 -17.61 -8.23
CA VAL A 9 -20.05 -16.70 -7.32
C VAL A 9 -20.89 -15.75 -8.17
N ARG A 10 -22.20 -16.00 -8.20
CA ARG A 10 -23.22 -15.12 -8.79
C ARG A 10 -23.42 -13.88 -7.90
N THR A 11 -22.36 -13.13 -7.58
CA THR A 11 -22.49 -11.92 -6.75
C THR A 11 -22.83 -10.72 -7.62
N ARG A 12 -24.08 -10.25 -7.51
CA ARG A 12 -24.45 -8.87 -7.84
C ARG A 12 -23.75 -7.83 -6.94
N SER A 13 -23.09 -8.27 -5.86
CA SER A 13 -22.38 -7.38 -4.94
C SER A 13 -21.16 -6.75 -5.62
N PRO A 14 -20.94 -5.44 -5.45
CA PRO A 14 -19.76 -4.78 -5.99
C PRO A 14 -18.49 -5.30 -5.31
N VAL A 15 -17.38 -5.18 -6.03
CA VAL A 15 -16.03 -5.50 -5.57
C VAL A 15 -15.27 -4.20 -5.37
N ARG A 16 -14.85 -3.94 -4.13
CA ARG A 16 -13.90 -2.89 -3.78
C ARG A 16 -12.50 -3.34 -4.17
N ILE A 17 -11.87 -2.62 -5.08
CA ILE A 17 -10.48 -2.81 -5.44
C ILE A 17 -9.58 -1.82 -4.69
N SER A 18 -8.32 -2.21 -4.47
CA SER A 18 -7.24 -1.31 -4.05
C SER A 18 -5.94 -1.82 -4.65
N PHE A 19 -5.33 -1.03 -5.53
CA PHE A 19 -4.03 -1.33 -6.13
C PHE A 19 -2.98 -0.42 -5.53
N SER A 20 -1.97 -1.00 -4.89
CA SER A 20 -1.02 -0.27 -4.05
C SER A 20 0.41 -0.74 -4.27
N ALA A 21 1.37 0.16 -4.06
CA ALA A 21 2.78 -0.15 -3.94
C ALA A 21 3.22 -0.06 -2.47
N LEU A 22 4.02 -1.01 -2.00
CA LEU A 22 4.59 -1.03 -0.66
C LEU A 22 6.12 -1.03 -0.76
N LEU A 23 6.78 -0.23 0.07
CA LEU A 23 8.24 -0.17 0.16
C LEU A 23 8.73 -0.98 1.37
N ARG A 24 9.69 -1.86 1.11
CA ARG A 24 10.50 -2.51 2.13
C ARG A 24 11.75 -1.66 2.37
N VAL A 25 11.81 -1.02 3.54
CA VAL A 25 13.03 -0.37 4.03
C VAL A 25 13.63 -1.31 5.07
N VAL A 26 14.58 -2.14 4.63
CA VAL A 26 15.20 -3.19 5.43
C VAL A 26 16.51 -2.71 6.02
N ASP A 27 16.72 -2.98 7.31
CA ASP A 27 18.01 -2.85 8.00
C ASP A 27 18.20 -4.07 8.90
N ASP A 28 19.15 -4.94 8.52
CA ASP A 28 19.31 -6.30 9.04
C ASP A 28 18.01 -7.13 8.98
N ASP A 29 17.46 -7.52 10.13
CA ASP A 29 16.23 -8.32 10.28
C ASP A 29 14.98 -7.45 10.53
N ARG A 30 15.11 -6.13 10.39
CA ARG A 30 14.04 -5.16 10.71
C ARG A 30 13.56 -4.38 9.51
N TYR A 31 12.31 -3.92 9.64
CA TYR A 31 11.58 -3.15 8.64
C TYR A 31 11.15 -1.81 9.25
N VAL A 32 11.43 -0.73 8.54
CA VAL A 32 10.93 0.60 8.94
C VAL A 32 9.45 0.73 8.55
N LEU A 33 8.62 1.11 9.52
CA LEU A 33 7.19 1.36 9.36
C LEU A 33 6.86 2.78 9.80
N PHE A 34 5.87 3.40 9.15
CA PHE A 34 5.41 4.76 9.43
C PHE A 34 4.02 4.75 10.06
N ALA A 35 3.79 5.68 10.99
CA ALA A 35 2.50 5.88 11.60
C ALA A 35 1.45 6.33 10.56
N SER A 36 0.26 5.75 10.64
CA SER A 36 -0.85 6.10 9.75
C SER A 36 -1.70 7.21 10.34
N ARG A 37 -1.81 8.35 9.65
CA ARG A 37 -2.73 9.42 10.05
C ARG A 37 -4.20 9.02 9.99
N THR A 38 -4.55 8.10 9.10
CA THR A 38 -5.92 7.58 8.97
C THR A 38 -6.27 6.54 10.03
N ARG A 39 -5.27 6.00 10.74
CA ARG A 39 -5.42 5.03 11.82
C ARG A 39 -4.42 5.35 12.95
N PRO A 40 -4.68 6.39 13.74
CA PRO A 40 -3.82 6.76 14.87
C PRO A 40 -3.44 5.56 15.74
N GLY A 41 -2.15 5.45 16.06
CA GLY A 41 -1.60 4.32 16.82
C GLY A 41 -1.28 3.07 16.00
N ALA A 42 -1.58 3.05 14.70
CA ALA A 42 -1.15 2.00 13.78
C ALA A 42 0.01 2.47 12.90
N CYS A 43 0.99 1.59 12.66
CA CYS A 43 2.11 1.79 11.75
C CYS A 43 2.06 0.78 10.61
N GLY A 44 2.44 1.17 9.40
CA GLY A 44 2.49 0.29 8.23
C GLY A 44 3.71 0.56 7.36
N PRO A 45 3.97 -0.29 6.34
CA PRO A 45 5.03 -0.02 5.38
C PRO A 45 4.79 1.31 4.68
N PRO A 46 5.85 2.08 4.38
CA PRO A 46 5.74 3.23 3.51
C PRO A 46 5.16 2.83 2.15
N GLY A 47 4.34 3.68 1.57
CA GLY A 47 3.70 3.44 0.29
C GLY A 47 2.19 3.65 0.33
N GLY A 48 1.53 3.38 -0.79
CA GLY A 48 0.13 3.75 -0.92
C GLY A 48 -0.50 3.32 -2.22
N VAL A 49 -1.62 3.96 -2.55
CA VAL A 49 -2.46 3.58 -3.69
C VAL A 49 -1.89 4.23 -4.95
N PHE A 50 -1.80 3.45 -6.03
CA PHE A 50 -1.46 4.00 -7.34
C PHE A 50 -2.49 5.03 -7.77
N LYS A 51 -2.03 6.14 -8.34
CA LYS A 51 -2.92 7.09 -9.02
C LYS A 51 -3.08 6.76 -10.50
N TYR A 52 -4.25 7.05 -11.05
CA TYR A 52 -4.49 7.08 -12.49
C TYR A 52 -4.45 8.51 -13.02
N PHE A 53 -4.25 8.67 -14.33
CA PHE A 53 -4.21 9.96 -14.99
C PHE A 53 -5.50 10.21 -15.78
N ALA A 54 -5.73 11.46 -16.17
CA ALA A 54 -6.96 11.87 -16.85
C ALA A 54 -7.40 10.97 -18.02
N PRO A 55 -6.52 10.45 -18.90
CA PRO A 55 -6.95 9.56 -19.98
C PRO A 55 -7.55 8.22 -19.50
N ALA A 56 -7.14 7.71 -18.33
CA ALA A 56 -7.74 6.51 -17.74
C ALA A 56 -9.18 6.73 -17.25
N ALA A 57 -9.61 7.97 -17.03
CA ALA A 57 -10.95 8.26 -16.50
C ALA A 57 -12.06 7.64 -17.36
N ARG A 58 -11.96 7.77 -18.69
CA ARG A 58 -12.95 7.18 -19.62
C ARG A 58 -12.92 5.64 -19.63
N ILE A 59 -11.74 5.06 -19.45
CA ILE A 59 -11.58 3.59 -19.37
C ILE A 59 -12.22 3.08 -18.08
N LEU A 60 -11.95 3.75 -16.96
CA LEU A 60 -12.50 3.37 -15.66
C LEU A 60 -14.01 3.63 -15.59
N GLU A 61 -14.51 4.71 -16.20
CA GLU A 61 -15.95 5.01 -16.32
C GLU A 61 -16.68 3.95 -17.15
N SER A 62 -16.11 3.47 -18.26
CA SER A 62 -16.73 2.40 -19.06
C SER A 62 -16.74 1.03 -18.35
N LEU A 63 -15.92 0.89 -17.30
CA LEU A 63 -15.91 -0.25 -16.38
C LEU A 63 -16.77 0.00 -15.12
N GLU A 64 -17.50 1.11 -15.06
CA GLU A 64 -18.31 1.54 -13.93
C GLU A 64 -17.53 1.68 -12.61
N PHE A 65 -16.25 2.05 -12.68
CA PHE A 65 -15.41 2.30 -11.51
C PHE A 65 -15.93 3.51 -10.72
N GLN A 66 -16.26 3.28 -9.45
CA GLN A 66 -16.65 4.32 -8.52
C GLN A 66 -15.52 4.55 -7.52
N GLN A 67 -14.75 5.61 -7.72
CA GLN A 67 -13.65 5.96 -6.83
C GLN A 67 -14.15 6.13 -5.39
N GLU A 68 -13.42 5.54 -4.45
CA GLU A 68 -13.73 5.69 -3.03
C GLU A 68 -13.43 7.13 -2.59
N ARG A 69 -14.40 7.74 -1.92
CA ARG A 69 -14.24 9.06 -1.28
C ARG A 69 -14.14 8.83 0.22
N ILE A 70 -12.94 8.53 0.72
CA ILE A 70 -12.70 8.41 2.17
C ILE A 70 -12.25 9.76 2.75
N GLY A 71 -12.92 10.22 3.81
CA GLY A 71 -12.31 11.06 4.83
C GLY A 71 -12.22 12.57 4.54
N VAL A 72 -11.42 13.23 5.38
CA VAL A 72 -11.35 14.70 5.57
C VAL A 72 -10.55 15.43 4.45
N GLN A 73 -9.84 14.69 3.59
CA GLN A 73 -8.99 15.24 2.53
C GLN A 73 -9.28 14.60 1.15
N PRO A 74 -10.46 14.90 0.56
CA PRO A 74 -10.89 14.31 -0.72
C PRO A 74 -9.92 14.57 -1.88
N GLU A 75 -9.16 15.66 -1.82
CA GLU A 75 -8.12 16.01 -2.79
C GLU A 75 -6.97 15.00 -2.83
N ARG A 76 -6.59 14.40 -1.69
CA ARG A 76 -5.53 13.38 -1.64
C ARG A 76 -5.98 12.06 -2.22
N ALA A 77 -7.24 11.70 -2.03
CA ALA A 77 -7.82 10.50 -2.62
C ALA A 77 -8.09 10.66 -4.12
N ARG A 78 -7.99 11.87 -4.68
CA ARG A 78 -8.25 12.13 -6.10
C ARG A 78 -7.35 11.23 -6.95
N TRP A 79 -7.99 10.56 -7.90
CA TRP A 79 -7.36 9.64 -8.85
C TRP A 79 -6.80 8.35 -8.24
N ASP A 80 -7.14 8.00 -7.00
CA ASP A 80 -6.71 6.73 -6.42
C ASP A 80 -7.32 5.52 -7.18
N LEU A 81 -6.50 4.52 -7.46
CA LEU A 81 -6.95 3.18 -7.90
C LEU A 81 -7.49 2.35 -6.72
N ARG A 82 -8.45 2.96 -6.03
CA ARG A 82 -9.19 2.42 -4.90
C ARG A 82 -10.66 2.86 -5.01
N GLY A 83 -11.55 1.89 -5.10
CA GLY A 83 -12.95 2.16 -5.41
C GLY A 83 -13.76 0.88 -5.63
N LEU A 84 -15.04 1.04 -5.93
CA LEU A 84 -15.98 -0.05 -6.20
C LEU A 84 -16.10 -0.30 -7.70
N LEU A 85 -16.30 -1.57 -8.06
CA LEU A 85 -16.58 -2.04 -9.43
C LEU A 85 -17.70 -3.08 -9.41
N PRO A 86 -18.47 -3.22 -10.50
CA PRO A 86 -19.22 -4.43 -10.75
C PRO A 86 -18.29 -5.64 -10.76
N ALA A 87 -18.73 -6.77 -10.20
CA ALA A 87 -17.93 -8.00 -10.20
C ALA A 87 -17.52 -8.45 -11.62
N SER A 88 -18.36 -8.17 -12.62
CA SER A 88 -18.10 -8.46 -14.02
C SER A 88 -16.96 -7.66 -14.65
N ALA A 89 -16.56 -6.52 -14.07
CA ALA A 89 -15.53 -5.63 -14.60
C ALA A 89 -14.14 -5.85 -13.96
N VAL A 90 -14.04 -6.72 -12.96
CA VAL A 90 -12.82 -6.92 -12.18
C VAL A 90 -11.67 -7.47 -13.05
N ARG A 91 -11.97 -8.40 -13.96
CA ARG A 91 -10.93 -8.98 -14.83
C ARG A 91 -10.39 -7.96 -15.81
N GLU A 92 -11.26 -7.11 -16.33
CA GLU A 92 -10.96 -6.05 -17.29
C GLU A 92 -10.10 -4.97 -16.65
N VAL A 93 -10.43 -4.52 -15.43
CA VAL A 93 -9.59 -3.54 -14.72
C VAL A 93 -8.22 -4.12 -14.36
N GLN A 94 -8.13 -5.41 -14.01
CA GLN A 94 -6.85 -6.06 -13.76
C GLN A 94 -6.00 -6.13 -15.02
N LYS A 95 -6.58 -6.53 -16.15
CA LYS A 95 -5.89 -6.51 -17.45
C LYS A 95 -5.40 -5.11 -17.80
N TRP A 96 -6.27 -4.11 -17.68
CA TRP A 96 -5.91 -2.70 -17.92
C TRP A 96 -4.75 -2.27 -17.01
N PHE A 97 -4.82 -2.56 -15.71
CA PHE A 97 -3.76 -2.20 -14.77
C PHE A 97 -2.40 -2.76 -15.17
N LEU A 98 -2.35 -4.01 -15.64
CA LEU A 98 -1.12 -4.66 -16.08
C LEU A 98 -0.49 -4.03 -17.33
N THR A 99 -1.25 -3.27 -18.13
CA THR A 99 -0.69 -2.53 -19.27
C THR A 99 0.19 -1.36 -18.87
N GLY A 100 0.05 -0.86 -17.63
CA GLY A 100 0.69 0.38 -17.18
C GLY A 100 0.13 1.66 -17.82
N ALA A 101 -0.87 1.56 -18.71
CA ALA A 101 -1.39 2.71 -19.44
C ALA A 101 -2.11 3.69 -18.51
N TYR A 102 -1.71 4.96 -18.58
CA TYR A 102 -2.39 6.09 -17.93
C TYR A 102 -2.54 5.96 -16.40
N ARG A 103 -1.54 5.38 -15.75
CA ARG A 103 -1.41 5.35 -14.29
C ARG A 103 0.04 5.56 -13.88
N GLU A 104 0.25 5.85 -12.61
CA GLU A 104 1.58 5.87 -12.02
C GLU A 104 2.29 4.54 -12.26
N THR A 105 3.57 4.64 -12.61
CA THR A 105 4.56 3.58 -12.41
C THR A 105 4.78 3.38 -10.91
N ALA A 106 5.35 2.23 -10.53
CA ALA A 106 5.70 1.99 -9.12
C ALA A 106 6.69 3.02 -8.58
N THR A 107 7.64 3.47 -9.41
CA THR A 107 8.58 4.53 -9.04
C THR A 107 7.86 5.85 -8.76
N GLU A 108 6.96 6.29 -9.62
CA GLU A 108 6.19 7.53 -9.39
C GLU A 108 5.35 7.44 -8.12
N CYS A 109 4.64 6.33 -7.94
CA CYS A 109 3.82 6.07 -6.75
C CYS A 109 4.66 6.11 -5.47
N LEU A 110 5.74 5.32 -5.39
CA LEU A 110 6.57 5.23 -4.19
C LEU A 110 7.31 6.53 -3.88
N ARG A 111 7.78 7.28 -4.88
CA ARG A 111 8.40 8.60 -4.65
C ARG A 111 7.41 9.59 -4.06
N ARG A 112 6.18 9.63 -4.61
CA ARG A 112 5.11 10.50 -4.11
C ARG A 112 4.72 10.13 -2.68
N GLU A 113 4.40 8.87 -2.43
CA GLU A 113 3.99 8.38 -1.11
C GLU A 113 5.09 8.61 -0.08
N LEU A 114 6.35 8.25 -0.40
CA LEU A 114 7.46 8.47 0.53
C LEU A 114 7.67 9.96 0.82
N HIS A 115 7.56 10.84 -0.20
CA HIS A 115 7.64 12.28 0.01
C HIS A 115 6.52 12.78 0.94
N GLU A 116 5.28 12.36 0.71
CA GLU A 116 4.12 12.74 1.54
C GLU A 116 4.29 12.23 2.96
N GLU A 117 4.49 10.93 3.14
CA GLU A 117 4.60 10.28 4.46
C GLU A 117 5.77 10.81 5.28
N LEU A 118 6.91 11.14 4.66
CA LEU A 118 8.03 11.78 5.37
C LEU A 118 7.62 13.12 5.99
N HIS A 119 6.74 13.89 5.36
CA HIS A 119 6.20 15.10 6.00
C HIS A 119 5.28 14.76 7.17
N GLU A 120 4.53 13.67 7.06
CA GLU A 120 3.56 13.24 8.07
C GLU A 120 4.22 12.77 9.36
N VAL A 121 5.35 12.08 9.26
CA VAL A 121 6.10 11.53 10.40
C VAL A 121 7.19 12.47 10.92
N GLY A 122 7.16 13.76 10.54
CA GLY A 122 8.11 14.76 11.03
C GLY A 122 9.51 14.70 10.41
N LEU A 123 9.68 13.98 9.30
CA LEU A 123 10.93 13.79 8.57
C LEU A 123 10.97 14.54 7.23
N ALA A 124 10.25 15.67 7.11
CA ALA A 124 10.15 16.46 5.88
C ALA A 124 11.51 16.86 5.28
N HIS A 125 12.53 17.05 6.13
CA HIS A 125 13.90 17.36 5.72
C HIS A 125 14.58 16.24 4.91
N LEU A 126 14.06 15.01 4.95
CA LEU A 126 14.52 13.88 4.14
C LEU A 126 13.76 13.74 2.81
N ALA A 127 12.59 14.38 2.68
CA ALA A 127 11.71 14.24 1.52
C ALA A 127 12.37 14.56 0.16
N PRO A 128 13.28 15.54 0.03
CA PRO A 128 13.98 15.80 -1.24
C PRO A 128 14.77 14.58 -1.76
N GLN A 129 15.24 13.71 -0.87
CA GLN A 129 16.00 12.50 -1.22
C GLN A 129 15.12 11.42 -1.87
N ALA A 130 13.79 11.47 -1.68
CA ALA A 130 12.88 10.51 -2.31
C ALA A 130 12.83 10.66 -3.84
N SER A 131 13.03 11.88 -4.36
CA SER A 131 12.82 12.21 -5.77
C SER A 131 13.72 11.46 -6.76
N SER A 132 14.89 10.98 -6.32
CA SER A 132 15.88 10.28 -7.16
C SER A 132 15.91 8.77 -6.94
N LEU A 133 15.15 8.23 -5.99
CA LEU A 133 15.21 6.81 -5.64
C LEU A 133 14.77 5.91 -6.78
N ALA A 134 15.46 4.80 -6.95
CA ALA A 134 15.01 3.68 -7.77
C ALA A 134 14.53 2.53 -6.88
N PHE A 135 13.67 1.68 -7.45
CA PHE A 135 13.03 0.59 -6.72
C PHE A 135 13.11 -0.71 -7.53
N SER A 136 13.42 -1.81 -6.86
CA SER A 136 13.41 -3.15 -7.44
C SER A 136 12.15 -3.89 -7.00
N HIS A 137 11.42 -4.46 -7.96
CA HIS A 137 10.25 -5.27 -7.64
C HIS A 137 10.67 -6.54 -6.92
N VAL A 138 10.01 -6.85 -5.80
CA VAL A 138 10.25 -8.05 -5.01
C VAL A 138 9.18 -9.09 -5.31
N ARG A 139 7.91 -8.68 -5.23
CA ARG A 139 6.76 -9.56 -5.41
C ARG A 139 5.47 -8.79 -5.63
N THR A 140 4.48 -9.51 -6.14
CA THR A 140 3.10 -9.04 -6.18
C THR A 140 2.25 -9.97 -5.33
N VAL A 141 1.42 -9.38 -4.47
CA VAL A 141 0.42 -10.09 -3.68
C VAL A 141 -0.97 -9.68 -4.18
N VAL A 142 -1.80 -10.67 -4.51
CA VAL A 142 -3.21 -10.46 -4.83
C VAL A 142 -4.02 -11.17 -3.76
N GLU A 143 -4.85 -10.41 -3.05
CA GLU A 143 -5.66 -10.90 -1.94
C GLU A 143 -7.14 -10.72 -2.27
N GLY A 144 -7.92 -11.79 -2.12
CA GLY A 144 -9.34 -11.79 -2.40
C GLY A 144 -9.69 -12.13 -3.87
N PRO A 145 -10.96 -11.91 -4.27
CA PRO A 145 -11.97 -11.18 -3.52
C PRO A 145 -12.50 -11.94 -2.29
N HIS A 146 -12.67 -11.25 -1.15
CA HIS A 146 -13.31 -11.79 0.06
C HIS A 146 -14.38 -10.83 0.59
N PRO A 147 -15.45 -11.31 1.25
CA PRO A 147 -16.44 -10.41 1.86
C PRO A 147 -15.79 -9.61 3.00
N VAL A 148 -16.10 -8.31 3.08
CA VAL A 148 -15.65 -7.47 4.19
C VAL A 148 -16.72 -7.43 5.27
N HIS A 149 -16.33 -7.77 6.51
CA HIS A 149 -17.26 -7.81 7.63
C HIS A 149 -18.01 -6.48 7.79
N GLY A 150 -19.35 -6.55 7.84
CA GLY A 150 -20.22 -5.37 7.99
C GLY A 150 -20.29 -4.46 6.77
N ARG A 151 -19.80 -4.87 5.59
CA ARG A 151 -19.85 -4.08 4.36
C ARG A 151 -20.61 -4.79 3.24
N PRO A 152 -21.35 -4.06 2.39
CA PRO A 152 -22.13 -4.63 1.29
C PRO A 152 -21.27 -4.87 0.03
N TYR A 153 -19.98 -5.13 0.18
CA TYR A 153 -19.05 -5.35 -0.92
C TYR A 153 -18.03 -6.44 -0.59
N TRP A 154 -17.46 -7.00 -1.65
CA TRP A 154 -16.27 -7.84 -1.58
C TRP A 154 -15.03 -6.99 -1.73
N GLN A 155 -13.87 -7.45 -1.28
CA GLN A 155 -12.62 -6.71 -1.39
C GLN A 155 -11.55 -7.54 -2.09
N LEU A 156 -10.97 -6.95 -3.13
CA LEU A 156 -9.80 -7.42 -3.85
C LEU A 156 -8.68 -6.41 -3.66
N ARG A 157 -7.49 -6.85 -3.25
CA ARG A 157 -6.32 -5.98 -3.09
C ARG A 157 -5.16 -6.51 -3.91
N ARG A 158 -4.46 -5.61 -4.58
CA ARG A 158 -3.18 -5.91 -5.24
C ARG A 158 -2.11 -5.05 -4.58
N PHE A 159 -1.08 -5.69 -4.05
CA PHE A 159 0.10 -5.05 -3.51
C PHE A 159 1.30 -5.39 -4.38
N GLU A 160 2.00 -4.38 -4.87
CA GLU A 160 3.31 -4.55 -5.49
C GLU A 160 4.36 -4.13 -4.47
N VAL A 161 5.21 -5.07 -4.05
CA VAL A 161 6.19 -4.86 -2.98
C VAL A 161 7.55 -4.63 -3.62
N TYR A 162 8.25 -3.61 -3.15
CA TYR A 162 9.52 -3.15 -3.69
C TYR A 162 10.59 -2.99 -2.62
N ASP A 163 11.84 -3.20 -2.99
CA ASP A 163 13.00 -2.76 -2.21
C ASP A 163 13.54 -1.44 -2.77
N MET A 164 14.14 -0.63 -1.91
CA MET A 164 14.92 0.53 -2.33
C MET A 164 16.23 0.05 -2.99
N VAL A 165 16.53 0.53 -4.21
CA VAL A 165 17.83 0.29 -4.84
C VAL A 165 18.87 1.19 -4.17
N THR A 166 19.91 0.59 -3.60
CA THR A 166 20.92 1.29 -2.80
C THR A 166 22.29 1.35 -3.48
N ASP A 167 22.31 1.56 -4.79
CA ASP A 167 23.53 1.74 -5.59
C ASP A 167 24.14 3.16 -5.47
N SER A 168 23.31 4.14 -5.08
CA SER A 168 23.72 5.51 -4.83
C SER A 168 23.97 5.80 -3.35
N GLY A 169 24.91 6.72 -3.08
CA GLY A 169 25.18 7.19 -1.73
C GLY A 169 23.98 7.88 -1.08
N ASP A 170 23.10 8.53 -1.85
CA ASP A 170 21.89 9.15 -1.34
C ASP A 170 20.86 8.11 -0.87
N ALA A 171 20.61 7.07 -1.66
CA ALA A 171 19.70 6.00 -1.27
C ALA A 171 20.20 5.25 -0.03
N LEU A 172 21.51 4.96 0.05
CA LEU A 172 22.13 4.36 1.25
C LEU A 172 21.96 5.25 2.49
N ARG A 173 22.22 6.56 2.36
CA ARG A 173 22.07 7.52 3.46
C ARG A 173 20.61 7.63 3.92
N LEU A 174 19.67 7.69 2.99
CA LEU A 174 18.25 7.75 3.34
C LEU A 174 17.83 6.49 4.08
N ARG A 175 18.15 5.29 3.56
CA ARG A 175 17.85 4.02 4.24
C ARG A 175 18.42 3.99 5.65
N ALA A 176 19.69 4.35 5.82
CA ALA A 176 20.35 4.37 7.12
C ALA A 176 19.68 5.36 8.10
N ARG A 177 19.29 6.55 7.62
CA ARG A 177 18.58 7.54 8.44
C ARG A 177 17.19 7.06 8.87
N LEU A 178 16.44 6.46 7.96
CA LEU A 178 15.13 5.88 8.27
C LEU A 178 15.24 4.76 9.32
N ALA A 179 16.25 3.89 9.17
CA ALA A 179 16.52 2.83 10.14
C ALA A 179 16.94 3.40 11.51
N ALA A 180 17.73 4.47 11.54
CA ALA A 180 18.11 5.16 12.77
C ALA A 180 16.89 5.79 13.46
N CYS A 181 16.04 6.52 12.72
CA CYS A 181 14.81 7.09 13.24
C CYS A 181 13.87 6.02 13.82
N GLY A 182 13.73 4.86 13.16
CA GLY A 182 12.89 3.76 13.65
C GLY A 182 13.37 3.11 14.95
N ARG A 183 14.57 3.44 15.44
CA ARG A 183 15.15 2.97 16.70
C ARG A 183 15.26 4.08 17.75
N ASP A 184 14.87 5.29 17.41
CA ASP A 184 15.04 6.47 18.25
C ASP A 184 13.68 6.95 18.76
N ASP A 185 13.51 6.94 20.08
CA ASP A 185 12.27 7.34 20.76
C ASP A 185 11.89 8.82 20.50
N ALA A 186 12.81 9.64 19.98
CA ALA A 186 12.51 11.00 19.52
C ALA A 186 11.60 11.03 18.28
N TYR A 187 11.46 9.91 17.55
CA TYR A 187 10.63 9.77 16.34
C TYR A 187 9.52 8.72 16.54
N PRO A 188 8.52 8.98 17.41
CA PRO A 188 7.51 7.98 17.77
C PRO A 188 6.61 7.53 16.61
N ASP A 189 6.60 8.30 15.51
CA ASP A 189 5.84 8.01 14.30
C ASP A 189 6.60 7.14 13.29
N VAL A 190 7.82 6.70 13.62
CA VAL A 190 8.65 5.79 12.83
C VAL A 190 9.12 4.67 13.73
N ILE A 191 8.84 3.42 13.35
CA ILE A 191 9.26 2.25 14.14
C ILE A 191 10.07 1.27 13.29
N SER A 192 10.96 0.51 13.93
CA SER A 192 11.75 -0.57 13.33
C SER A 192 11.32 -1.92 13.90
N ALA A 193 10.48 -2.64 13.15
CA ALA A 193 9.85 -3.90 13.57
C ALA A 193 10.51 -5.11 12.90
N ASN A 194 10.73 -6.19 13.65
CA ASN A 194 11.24 -7.44 13.10
C ASN A 194 10.10 -8.39 12.65
N TRP A 195 10.44 -9.62 12.28
CA TRP A 195 9.46 -10.63 11.89
C TRP A 195 8.44 -10.94 13.00
N ASP A 196 8.91 -11.15 14.24
CA ASP A 196 8.05 -11.48 15.37
C ASP A 196 7.05 -10.37 15.67
N ASP A 197 7.50 -9.11 15.63
CA ASP A 197 6.65 -7.92 15.82
C ASP A 197 5.55 -7.86 14.76
N ILE A 198 5.91 -8.04 13.48
CA ILE A 198 4.95 -8.02 12.35
C ILE A 198 3.97 -9.18 12.43
N ALA A 199 4.44 -10.38 12.79
CA ALA A 199 3.60 -11.56 12.95
C ALA A 199 2.64 -11.42 14.13
N HIS A 200 3.10 -10.84 15.23
CA HIS A 200 2.28 -10.52 16.39
C HIS A 200 1.31 -9.34 16.11
N GLY A 201 1.64 -8.48 15.15
CA GLY A 201 0.84 -7.31 14.77
C GLY A 201 1.00 -6.14 15.73
N ARG A 202 2.10 -6.07 16.49
CA ARG A 202 2.34 -5.04 17.50
C ARG A 202 3.82 -4.91 17.86
N LEU A 203 4.26 -3.68 18.11
CA LEU A 203 5.54 -3.35 18.74
C LEU A 203 5.30 -2.32 19.85
N GLY A 204 5.45 -2.73 21.11
CA GLY A 204 5.12 -1.88 22.26
C GLY A 204 3.65 -1.43 22.24
N LYS A 205 3.42 -0.11 22.14
CA LYS A 205 2.08 0.49 22.04
C LYS A 205 1.57 0.61 20.60
N ALA A 206 2.44 0.48 19.61
CA ALA A 206 2.09 0.62 18.20
C ALA A 206 1.45 -0.66 17.67
N LEU A 207 0.28 -0.53 17.03
CA LEU A 207 -0.31 -1.61 16.23
C LEU A 207 0.42 -1.68 14.89
N ILE A 208 0.75 -2.88 14.42
CA ILE A 208 1.33 -3.05 13.09
C ILE A 208 0.21 -3.40 12.11
N ALA A 209 0.09 -2.59 11.05
CA ALA A 209 -0.94 -2.74 10.05
C ALA A 209 -0.74 -4.07 9.30
N PRO A 210 -1.81 -4.85 9.03
CA PRO A 210 -1.71 -6.16 8.41
C PRO A 210 -0.97 -6.23 7.06
N PRO A 211 -1.03 -5.20 6.17
CA PRO A 211 -0.21 -5.20 4.95
C PRO A 211 1.30 -5.33 5.21
N SER A 212 1.79 -5.05 6.42
CA SER A 212 3.19 -5.26 6.81
C SER A 212 3.63 -6.72 6.70
N SER A 213 2.71 -7.68 6.83
CA SER A 213 3.03 -9.10 6.59
C SER A 213 3.53 -9.37 5.16
N PHE A 214 3.14 -8.53 4.19
CA PHE A 214 3.57 -8.66 2.80
C PHE A 214 5.03 -8.27 2.57
N LEU A 215 5.67 -7.63 3.55
CA LEU A 215 7.12 -7.37 3.54
C LEU A 215 7.93 -8.66 3.76
N LEU A 216 7.32 -9.67 4.39
CA LEU A 216 7.94 -10.93 4.77
C LEU A 216 7.64 -12.05 3.75
N GLY A 217 6.43 -12.06 3.19
CA GLY A 217 5.97 -13.11 2.29
C GLY A 217 4.61 -12.81 1.66
N PRO A 218 4.05 -13.71 0.83
CA PRO A 218 2.76 -13.46 0.18
C PRO A 218 1.57 -13.68 1.13
N THR A 219 1.80 -14.20 2.33
CA THR A 219 0.76 -14.63 3.26
C THR A 219 0.36 -13.50 4.19
N ARG A 220 -0.95 -13.26 4.29
CA ARG A 220 -1.52 -12.37 5.30
C ARG A 220 -1.54 -13.05 6.66
N LEU A 221 -1.07 -12.37 7.69
CA LEU A 221 -0.99 -12.92 9.06
C LEU A 221 -2.14 -12.48 9.98
N ALA A 222 -2.80 -11.35 9.70
CA ALA A 222 -3.84 -10.79 10.58
C ALA A 222 -4.98 -10.10 9.81
N PRO A 223 -6.21 -10.02 10.35
CA PRO A 223 -7.33 -9.27 9.77
C PRO A 223 -7.12 -7.75 9.85
N ASP A 224 -7.89 -6.97 9.07
CA ASP A 224 -7.72 -5.51 8.95
C ASP A 224 -8.00 -4.81 10.26
N VAL A 225 -7.12 -3.88 10.64
CA VAL A 225 -7.43 -2.93 11.72
C VAL A 225 -8.53 -1.99 11.21
N PRO A 226 -9.72 -1.97 11.84
CA PRO A 226 -10.79 -1.08 11.43
C PRO A 226 -10.36 0.38 11.58
N PRO A 227 -10.80 1.29 10.68
CA PRO A 227 -10.58 2.71 10.89
C PRO A 227 -11.30 3.17 12.18
N LEU A 228 -10.74 4.14 12.89
CA LEU A 228 -11.44 4.81 13.99
C LEU A 228 -12.68 5.52 13.42
N ARG A 229 -13.78 5.45 14.17
CA ARG A 229 -15.03 6.16 13.86
C ARG A 229 -14.96 7.61 14.28
#